data_AF-A0A923XSS3-F1
#
_entry.id   AF-A0A923XSS3-F1
#
_cell.length_a   1.000
_cell.length_b   1.000
_cell.length_c   1.000
_cell.angle_alpha   90.00
_cell.angle_beta   90.00
_cell.angle_gamma   90.00
#
_symmetry.space_group_name_H-M   'P 1'
#
loop_
_entity.id
_entity.type
_entity.pdbx_description
1 polymer ?
#
loop_
_entity_poly.entity_id
_entity_poly.type
_entity_poly.pdbx_seq_one_letter_code
_entity_poly.pdbx_strand_id
1 'polypeptide(L)'
;MKKNIFLSVILLTLVNSCTTTTVVNVLPSPSISPTSSVSPLPSPTPNMQKGTLQGKLTIGPLCPVEPCNISDDQKRQAYEARKIQVYTKDKNTLVAETTADYKTGQYSIILSVGIYSLTVANAGIRGFQPKDITIEYGKVTTQDLNIDTGIR
;
A
#
# COMPACT_ATOMS: atom_id res chain seq x y z
N MET A 1 -17.26 -33.49 -26.09
CA MET A 1 -17.46 -32.30 -26.98
C MET A 1 -17.26 -31.08 -26.08
N LYS A 2 -16.38 -30.09 -26.27
CA LYS A 2 -15.62 -29.56 -27.40
C LYS A 2 -14.29 -29.03 -26.83
N LYS A 3 -13.20 -29.21 -27.58
CA LYS A 3 -11.82 -28.86 -27.24
C LYS A 3 -11.46 -27.68 -28.13
N ASN A 4 -11.21 -26.50 -27.57
CA ASN A 4 -10.75 -25.35 -28.35
C ASN A 4 -9.37 -24.92 -27.89
N ILE A 5 -8.39 -25.44 -28.62
CA ILE A 5 -7.02 -24.97 -28.73
C ILE A 5 -7.04 -23.75 -29.66
N PHE A 6 -6.42 -22.64 -29.26
CA PHE A 6 -5.92 -21.67 -30.22
C PHE A 6 -4.46 -21.34 -29.88
N LEU A 7 -3.57 -21.94 -30.68
CA LEU A 7 -2.23 -21.45 -30.98
C LEU A 7 -2.33 -20.01 -31.49
N SER A 8 -1.43 -19.14 -31.05
CA SER A 8 -0.82 -18.18 -31.97
C SER A 8 0.58 -17.82 -31.48
N VAL A 9 1.55 -18.29 -32.26
CA VAL A 9 2.97 -17.96 -32.20
C VAL A 9 3.17 -16.72 -33.07
N ILE A 10 3.69 -15.62 -32.54
CA ILE A 10 4.34 -14.59 -33.36
C ILE A 10 5.66 -14.17 -32.72
N LEU A 11 6.70 -14.56 -33.46
CA LEU A 11 8.10 -14.19 -33.45
C LEU A 11 8.27 -12.73 -33.93
N LEU A 12 9.10 -11.90 -33.26
CA LEU A 12 10.03 -11.01 -33.95
C LEU A 12 11.05 -10.36 -32.99
N THR A 13 12.33 -10.61 -33.29
CA THR A 13 13.55 -9.97 -32.77
C THR A 13 13.69 -8.54 -33.29
N LEU A 14 14.31 -7.64 -32.52
CA LEU A 14 15.15 -6.56 -33.08
C LEU A 14 16.19 -6.06 -32.06
N VAL A 15 17.44 -6.26 -32.47
CA VAL A 15 18.68 -5.73 -31.92
C VAL A 15 18.78 -4.23 -32.17
N ASN A 16 19.31 -3.46 -31.21
CA ASN A 16 19.86 -2.13 -31.49
C ASN A 16 21.15 -1.93 -30.68
N SER A 17 22.27 -2.05 -31.37
CA SER A 17 23.59 -1.56 -30.97
C SER A 17 23.74 -0.15 -31.55
N CYS A 18 24.19 0.83 -30.77
CA CYS A 18 24.66 2.09 -31.34
C CYS A 18 25.78 2.69 -30.49
N THR A 19 26.68 3.35 -31.20
CA THR A 19 28.14 3.33 -31.05
C THR A 19 28.73 4.48 -30.26
N THR A 20 29.87 4.21 -29.63
CA THR A 20 30.82 5.19 -29.08
C THR A 20 31.40 6.08 -30.18
N THR A 21 31.31 7.41 -30.02
CA THR A 21 32.07 8.36 -30.82
C THR A 21 32.99 9.17 -29.90
N THR A 22 34.29 8.95 -30.07
CA THR A 22 35.37 9.70 -29.44
C THR A 22 35.84 10.77 -30.44
N VAL A 23 35.87 12.04 -30.03
CA VAL A 23 36.64 13.08 -30.73
C VAL A 23 37.49 13.82 -29.70
N VAL A 24 38.79 13.81 -29.94
CA VAL A 24 39.84 14.53 -29.21
C VAL A 24 40.05 15.88 -29.88
N ASN A 25 40.20 16.97 -29.13
CA ASN A 25 41.02 18.12 -29.52
C ASN A 25 41.40 19.00 -28.31
N VAL A 26 42.57 19.64 -28.38
CA VAL A 26 43.40 20.13 -27.27
C VAL A 26 43.59 21.67 -27.32
N LEU A 27 43.58 22.34 -26.14
CA LEU A 27 44.18 23.64 -25.68
C LEU A 27 43.90 24.98 -26.43
N PRO A 28 44.02 26.20 -25.82
CA PRO A 28 44.39 26.56 -24.44
C PRO A 28 43.49 27.61 -23.70
N SER A 29 43.73 27.69 -22.37
CA SER A 29 43.19 28.64 -21.37
C SER A 29 43.31 30.13 -21.75
N PRO A 30 42.39 31.02 -21.26
CA PRO A 30 42.63 31.64 -19.94
C PRO A 30 41.40 31.86 -19.05
N SER A 31 41.64 31.65 -17.75
CA SER A 31 41.13 32.40 -16.58
C SER A 31 39.79 33.12 -16.71
N ILE A 32 38.72 32.48 -16.22
CA ILE A 32 37.52 33.18 -15.75
C ILE A 32 37.02 32.48 -14.47
N SER A 33 36.65 33.32 -13.50
CA SER A 33 36.31 33.08 -12.11
C SER A 33 35.42 31.86 -11.81
N PRO A 34 35.50 31.23 -10.62
CA PRO A 34 34.57 30.19 -10.22
C PRO A 34 33.19 30.80 -9.93
N THR A 35 32.36 30.97 -10.95
CA THR A 35 30.91 31.09 -10.76
C THR A 35 30.40 29.68 -10.58
N SER A 36 30.17 29.30 -9.32
CA SER A 36 29.52 28.07 -8.91
C SER A 36 28.27 27.83 -9.76
N SER A 37 28.40 26.96 -10.75
CA SER A 37 27.28 26.41 -11.50
C SER A 37 26.53 25.45 -10.57
N VAL A 38 25.68 26.02 -9.72
CA VAL A 38 24.62 25.26 -9.05
C VAL A 38 23.74 24.74 -10.17
N SER A 39 23.95 23.47 -10.51
CA SER A 39 22.99 22.71 -11.33
C SER A 39 21.62 22.86 -10.67
N PRO A 40 20.55 23.17 -11.42
CA PRO A 40 19.20 23.07 -10.88
C PRO A 40 19.03 21.63 -10.39
N LEU A 41 18.86 21.48 -9.07
CA LEU A 41 18.47 20.23 -8.45
C LEU A 41 17.21 19.73 -9.20
N PRO A 42 17.17 18.47 -9.67
CA PRO A 42 15.98 17.95 -10.32
C PRO A 42 14.79 18.14 -9.38
N SER A 43 13.79 18.87 -9.86
CA SER A 43 12.54 19.10 -9.15
C SER A 43 11.96 17.74 -8.77
N PRO A 44 11.52 17.52 -7.51
CA PRO A 44 10.88 16.26 -7.16
C PRO A 44 9.65 16.10 -8.05
N THR A 45 9.63 15.00 -8.81
CA THR A 45 8.45 14.45 -9.49
C THR A 45 7.23 14.50 -8.57
N PRO A 46 6.00 14.68 -9.09
CA PRO A 46 4.79 14.92 -8.32
C PRO A 46 4.78 14.07 -7.05
N ASN A 47 4.89 14.78 -5.93
CA ASN A 47 5.18 14.30 -4.59
C ASN A 47 4.60 12.90 -4.31
N MET A 48 5.43 11.86 -4.38
CA MET A 48 5.18 10.58 -3.70
C MET A 48 5.45 10.72 -2.20
N GLN A 49 5.06 11.84 -1.59
CA GLN A 49 5.14 12.01 -0.15
C GLN A 49 4.29 10.91 0.49
N LYS A 50 4.92 10.10 1.34
CA LYS A 50 4.27 9.01 2.05
C LYS A 50 4.14 9.33 3.53
N GLY A 51 3.11 8.77 4.13
CA GLY A 51 2.97 8.60 5.58
C GLY A 51 2.59 7.15 5.89
N THR A 52 2.54 6.83 7.17
CA THR A 52 2.22 5.47 7.66
C THR A 52 0.89 5.49 8.39
N LEU A 53 -0.03 4.62 7.99
CA LEU A 53 -1.20 4.27 8.79
C LEU A 53 -0.89 3.01 9.57
N GLN A 54 -1.09 3.01 10.88
CA GLN A 54 -0.98 1.81 11.70
C GLN A 54 -2.08 1.76 12.76
N GLY A 55 -2.24 0.60 13.38
CA GLY A 55 -3.15 0.45 14.51
C GLY A 55 -3.34 -1.00 14.90
N LYS A 56 -4.30 -1.22 15.78
CA LYS A 56 -4.73 -2.54 16.22
C LYS A 56 -6.15 -2.82 15.75
N LEU A 57 -6.33 -3.95 15.08
CA LEU A 57 -7.62 -4.58 14.84
C LEU A 57 -7.94 -5.50 16.01
N THR A 58 -9.05 -5.23 16.69
CA THR A 58 -9.62 -6.11 17.71
C THR A 58 -10.93 -6.70 17.18
N ILE A 59 -11.07 -8.02 17.26
CA ILE A 59 -12.27 -8.73 16.85
C ILE A 59 -12.82 -9.46 18.07
N GLY A 60 -14.07 -9.20 18.44
CA GLY A 60 -14.67 -9.90 19.57
C GLY A 60 -16.19 -9.78 19.65
N PRO A 61 -16.82 -10.63 20.48
CA PRO A 61 -16.26 -11.86 21.03
C PRO A 61 -16.12 -12.95 19.95
N LEU A 62 -15.15 -13.86 20.08
CA LEU A 62 -14.97 -14.97 19.13
C LEU A 62 -15.67 -16.27 19.56
N CYS A 63 -16.07 -16.34 20.84
CA CYS A 63 -16.74 -17.48 21.43
C CYS A 63 -18.04 -17.04 22.10
N PRO A 64 -19.14 -17.82 22.00
CA PRO A 64 -20.37 -17.55 22.73
C PRO A 64 -20.23 -17.73 24.25
N VAL A 65 -19.43 -18.70 24.67
CA VAL A 65 -19.28 -19.08 26.08
C VAL A 65 -17.81 -19.20 26.47
N GLU A 66 -17.53 -19.00 27.76
CA GLU A 66 -16.20 -19.18 28.35
C GLU A 66 -16.01 -20.63 28.87
N PRO A 67 -14.80 -21.20 28.80
CA PRO A 67 -13.57 -20.60 28.26
C PRO A 67 -13.52 -20.63 26.72
N CYS A 68 -13.00 -19.56 26.11
CA CYS A 68 -12.89 -19.46 24.67
C CYS A 68 -11.74 -20.33 24.13
N ASN A 69 -12.05 -21.56 23.74
CA ASN A 69 -11.07 -22.55 23.30
C ASN A 69 -11.03 -22.71 21.77
N ILE A 70 -10.75 -21.62 21.06
CA ILE A 70 -10.52 -21.65 19.61
C ILE A 70 -9.04 -21.87 19.30
N SER A 71 -8.78 -22.70 18.28
CA SER A 71 -7.44 -22.95 17.76
C SER A 71 -6.82 -21.70 17.14
N ASP A 72 -5.48 -21.69 17.03
CA ASP A 72 -4.76 -20.61 16.33
C ASP A 72 -5.18 -20.47 14.87
N ASP A 73 -5.54 -21.57 14.20
CA ASP A 73 -6.02 -21.52 12.81
C ASP A 73 -7.41 -20.89 12.71
N GLN A 74 -8.32 -21.17 13.66
CA GLN A 74 -9.60 -20.48 13.73
C GLN A 74 -9.43 -18.98 14.00
N LYS A 75 -8.49 -18.60 14.89
CA LYS A 75 -8.15 -17.18 15.11
C LYS A 75 -7.61 -16.54 13.83
N ARG A 76 -6.68 -17.20 13.15
CA ARG A 76 -6.10 -16.71 11.89
C ARG A 76 -7.17 -16.48 10.83
N GLN A 77 -8.05 -17.46 10.62
CA GLN A 77 -9.17 -17.34 9.69
C GLN A 77 -10.08 -16.17 10.05
N ALA A 78 -10.33 -15.93 11.33
CA ALA A 78 -11.12 -14.79 11.79
C ALA A 78 -10.49 -13.44 11.41
N TYR A 79 -9.16 -13.30 11.49
CA TYR A 79 -8.46 -12.08 11.08
C TYR A 79 -8.34 -11.97 9.55
N GLU A 80 -8.01 -13.06 8.85
CA GLU A 80 -7.89 -13.08 7.38
C GLU A 80 -9.20 -12.77 6.66
N ALA A 81 -10.33 -13.17 7.24
CA ALA A 81 -11.65 -12.85 6.70
C ALA A 81 -12.01 -11.34 6.82
N ARG A 82 -11.30 -10.58 7.67
CA ARG A 82 -11.60 -9.19 8.01
C ARG A 82 -10.48 -8.26 7.57
N LYS A 83 -10.40 -8.07 6.27
CA LYS A 83 -9.40 -7.21 5.65
C LYS A 83 -9.70 -5.74 5.92
N ILE A 84 -8.66 -5.00 6.25
CA ILE A 84 -8.69 -3.55 6.43
C ILE A 84 -8.55 -2.92 5.06
N GLN A 85 -9.52 -2.11 4.67
CA GLN A 85 -9.61 -1.52 3.35
C GLN A 85 -9.54 0.00 3.45
N VAL A 86 -8.69 0.59 2.61
CA VAL A 86 -8.50 2.03 2.50
C VAL A 86 -9.06 2.46 1.16
N TYR A 87 -10.09 3.28 1.18
CA TYR A 87 -10.68 3.89 -0.01
C TYR A 87 -10.27 5.35 -0.12
N THR A 88 -10.37 5.89 -1.33
CA THR A 88 -10.42 7.34 -1.56
C THR A 88 -11.52 7.99 -0.71
N LYS A 89 -11.42 9.30 -0.44
CA LYS A 89 -12.38 10.03 0.41
C LYS A 89 -13.85 9.86 -0.02
N ASP A 90 -14.09 9.73 -1.33
CA ASP A 90 -15.41 9.50 -1.93
C ASP A 90 -15.90 8.05 -1.83
N LYS A 91 -15.10 7.14 -1.23
CA LYS A 91 -15.41 5.71 -1.00
C LYS A 91 -15.58 4.87 -2.27
N ASN A 92 -15.21 5.40 -3.44
CA ASN A 92 -15.43 4.72 -4.71
C ASN A 92 -14.24 3.85 -5.16
N THR A 93 -13.02 4.20 -4.77
CA THR A 93 -11.80 3.52 -5.25
C THR A 93 -11.03 2.92 -4.09
N LEU A 94 -10.77 1.62 -4.15
CA LEU A 94 -9.88 0.93 -3.22
C LEU A 94 -8.43 1.32 -3.51
N VAL A 95 -7.77 1.94 -2.53
CA VAL A 95 -6.38 2.41 -2.63
C VAL A 95 -5.41 1.37 -2.06
N ALA A 96 -5.78 0.74 -0.95
CA ALA A 96 -4.97 -0.28 -0.31
C ALA A 96 -5.84 -1.25 0.49
N GLU A 97 -5.32 -2.45 0.69
CA GLU A 97 -5.94 -3.47 1.53
C GLU A 97 -4.83 -4.19 2.32
N THR A 98 -5.09 -4.52 3.58
CA THR A 98 -4.18 -5.33 4.38
C THR A 98 -4.94 -6.21 5.37
N THR A 99 -4.24 -7.17 5.97
CA THR A 99 -4.73 -7.99 7.06
C THR A 99 -3.89 -7.69 8.30
N ALA A 100 -4.54 -7.63 9.47
CA ALA A 100 -3.83 -7.51 10.74
C ALA A 100 -3.20 -8.85 11.15
N ASP A 101 -2.08 -8.79 11.86
CA ASP A 101 -1.44 -9.97 12.45
C ASP A 101 -2.39 -10.65 13.43
N TYR A 102 -2.66 -11.95 13.26
CA TYR A 102 -3.70 -12.64 14.04
C TYR A 102 -3.34 -12.86 15.52
N LYS A 103 -2.04 -12.79 15.87
CA LYS A 103 -1.57 -12.98 17.26
C LYS A 103 -1.66 -11.68 18.05
N THR A 104 -1.36 -10.56 17.42
CA THR A 104 -1.22 -9.24 18.07
C THR A 104 -2.36 -8.28 17.73
N GLY A 105 -3.01 -8.48 16.58
CA GLY A 105 -3.98 -7.57 15.98
C GLY A 105 -3.35 -6.38 15.26
N GLN A 106 -2.03 -6.28 15.17
CA GLN A 106 -1.36 -5.10 14.63
C GLN A 106 -1.42 -5.08 13.10
N TYR A 107 -1.58 -3.89 12.52
CA TYR A 107 -1.46 -3.66 11.09
C TYR A 107 -0.68 -2.37 10.79
N SER A 108 -0.09 -2.30 9.60
CA SER A 108 0.61 -1.13 9.10
C SER A 108 0.53 -1.05 7.57
N ILE A 109 0.30 0.15 7.03
CA ILE A 109 0.17 0.44 5.60
C ILE A 109 0.87 1.76 5.30
N ILE A 110 1.69 1.81 4.26
CA ILE A 110 2.29 3.05 3.75
C ILE A 110 1.39 3.63 2.66
N LEU A 111 0.97 4.87 2.81
CA LEU A 111 0.02 5.55 1.91
C LEU A 111 0.60 6.89 1.44
N SER A 112 0.17 7.34 0.27
CA SER A 112 0.44 8.73 -0.14
C SER A 112 -0.26 9.71 0.79
N VAL A 113 0.32 10.89 0.97
CA VAL A 113 -0.33 11.99 1.70
C VAL A 113 -1.70 12.28 1.09
N GLY A 114 -2.71 12.39 1.94
CA GLY A 114 -4.09 12.56 1.50
C GLY A 114 -5.12 12.21 2.56
N ILE A 115 -6.39 12.38 2.20
CA ILE A 115 -7.54 12.03 3.05
C ILE A 115 -8.19 10.78 2.47
N TYR A 116 -8.44 9.80 3.33
CA TYR A 116 -8.96 8.49 2.96
C TYR A 116 -10.14 8.10 3.84
N SER A 117 -10.91 7.12 3.37
CA SER A 117 -11.92 6.46 4.19
C SER A 117 -11.48 5.02 4.50
N LEU A 118 -11.36 4.73 5.79
CA LEU A 118 -10.93 3.44 6.32
C LEU A 118 -12.14 2.59 6.69
N THR A 119 -12.18 1.35 6.23
CA THR A 119 -13.24 0.39 6.55
C THR A 119 -12.67 -1.02 6.75
N VAL A 120 -13.50 -1.96 7.18
CA VAL A 120 -13.14 -3.37 7.36
C VAL A 120 -14.15 -4.24 6.62
N ALA A 121 -13.67 -5.12 5.75
CA ALA A 121 -14.50 -6.11 5.08
C ALA A 121 -15.06 -7.12 6.09
N ASN A 122 -16.28 -7.62 5.85
CA ASN A 122 -16.92 -8.65 6.70
C ASN A 122 -16.95 -8.30 8.19
N ALA A 123 -17.30 -7.05 8.50
CA ALA A 123 -17.30 -6.48 9.86
C ALA A 123 -18.37 -7.05 10.83
N GLY A 124 -18.89 -8.25 10.58
CA GLY A 124 -19.90 -8.88 11.43
C GLY A 124 -21.29 -8.26 11.31
N ILE A 125 -22.16 -8.60 12.26
CA ILE A 125 -23.60 -8.30 12.20
C ILE A 125 -23.89 -6.80 12.29
N ARG A 126 -23.11 -6.06 13.10
CA ARG A 126 -23.28 -4.61 13.25
C ARG A 126 -22.62 -3.80 12.14
N GLY A 127 -21.82 -4.46 11.29
CA GLY A 127 -20.97 -3.79 10.32
C GLY A 127 -19.89 -2.93 10.98
N PHE A 128 -19.15 -2.20 10.15
CA PHE A 128 -18.16 -1.22 10.57
C PHE A 128 -18.46 0.10 9.88
N GLN A 129 -18.55 1.18 10.64
CA GLN A 129 -18.74 2.52 10.08
C GLN A 129 -17.41 3.04 9.55
N PRO A 130 -17.32 3.41 8.26
CA PRO A 130 -16.09 3.94 7.70
C PRO A 130 -15.61 5.18 8.47
N LYS A 131 -14.31 5.27 8.71
CA LYS A 131 -13.67 6.39 9.40
C LYS A 131 -12.81 7.17 8.44
N ASP A 132 -12.95 8.49 8.44
CA ASP A 132 -12.05 9.35 7.67
C ASP A 132 -10.72 9.50 8.40
N ILE A 133 -9.62 9.38 7.66
CA ILE A 133 -8.26 9.52 8.17
C ILE A 133 -7.46 10.46 7.28
N THR A 134 -6.52 11.19 7.88
CA THR A 134 -5.57 12.04 7.16
C THR A 134 -4.18 11.46 7.30
N ILE A 135 -3.51 11.26 6.17
CA ILE A 135 -2.11 10.82 6.09
C ILE A 135 -1.27 12.04 5.77
N GLU A 136 -0.30 12.32 6.64
CA GLU A 136 0.63 13.44 6.51
C GLU A 136 2.04 12.94 6.20
N TYR A 137 2.83 13.79 5.54
CA TYR A 137 4.17 13.42 5.09
C TYR A 137 5.07 13.06 6.27
N GLY A 138 5.69 11.87 6.21
CA GLY A 138 6.64 11.40 7.22
C GLY A 138 6.04 11.12 8.59
N LYS A 139 4.71 11.24 8.75
CA LYS A 139 4.02 11.00 10.02
C LYS A 139 3.42 9.60 10.08
N VAL A 140 3.25 9.14 11.32
CA VAL A 140 2.50 7.92 11.64
C VAL A 140 1.12 8.34 12.14
N THR A 141 0.09 7.98 11.39
CA THR A 141 -1.31 8.09 11.79
C THR A 141 -1.73 6.78 12.45
N THR A 142 -2.14 6.84 13.72
CA THR A 142 -2.62 5.66 14.46
C THR A 142 -4.13 5.63 14.48
N GLN A 143 -4.73 4.53 14.05
CA GLN A 143 -6.18 4.33 14.08
C GLN A 143 -6.52 2.90 14.51
N ASP A 144 -7.10 2.74 15.69
CA ASP A 144 -7.56 1.42 16.13
C ASP A 144 -8.95 1.09 15.59
N LEU A 145 -9.16 -0.20 15.34
CA LEU A 145 -10.36 -0.76 14.75
C LEU A 145 -10.91 -1.84 15.67
N ASN A 146 -12.20 -1.78 15.95
CA ASN A 146 -12.89 -2.76 16.77
C ASN A 146 -14.08 -3.33 15.99
N ILE A 147 -14.17 -4.66 15.93
CA ILE A 147 -15.22 -5.39 15.24
C ILE A 147 -16.01 -6.20 16.26
N ASP A 148 -17.28 -5.83 16.43
CA ASP A 148 -18.25 -6.63 17.18
C ASP A 148 -18.80 -7.73 16.26
N THR A 149 -18.50 -8.98 16.59
CA THR A 149 -19.03 -10.14 15.85
C THR A 149 -20.53 -10.33 16.10
N GLY A 150 -21.06 -9.77 17.20
CA GLY A 150 -22.43 -9.95 17.64
C GLY A 150 -22.70 -11.29 18.33
N ILE A 151 -21.67 -12.12 18.56
CA ILE A 151 -21.77 -13.36 19.32
C ILE A 151 -22.01 -13.05 20.81
N ARG A 152 -22.90 -13.80 21.46
CA ARG A 152 -23.27 -13.68 22.88
C ARG A 152 -24.06 -14.90 23.33
#